data_AF-T0V068-F1
#
_entry.id   AF-T0V068-F1
#
_cell.length_a   1.000
_cell.length_b   1.000
_cell.length_c   1.000
_cell.angle_alpha   90.00
_cell.angle_beta   90.00
_cell.angle_gamma   90.00
#
_symmetry.space_group_name_H-M   'P 1'
#
loop_
_entity.id
_entity.type
_entity.pdbx_description
1 polymer ?
#
loop_
_entity_poly.entity_id
_entity_poly.type
_entity_poly.pdbx_seq_one_letter_code
_entity_poly.pdbx_strand_id
1 'polypeptide(L)'
;MVKNSFKYLKITMPFILLLTMIAIFFYHNAQENIKGFYKTRGFQGKVQIVGIGWADKITYRMNEENDVKHYLIFHIDYQETINNKKVHVKTQLPLHIQDLLYPYIASPTESDSDSNRQNSEYKILPDDREYWDDFVKKSIKINPRNKKFISGISKALRSENNLKNIIVQIEPVPDTTLYSYKKEHSKALGGYYDFSLKDALRNKKLTIRLSFPSGSTSKEIDLHSQLEQVLKKSELPDGWYILKQKNDFPNEVHIDDNQIRSK
;
A
#
# COMPACT_ATOMS: atom_id res chain seq x y z
N MET A 1 -18.35 17.35 54.13
CA MET A 1 -17.78 17.78 52.83
C MET A 1 -18.39 16.97 51.68
N VAL A 2 -19.71 17.08 51.40
CA VAL A 2 -20.43 16.24 50.39
C VAL A 2 -21.50 17.03 49.60
N LYS A 3 -21.52 18.37 49.66
CA LYS A 3 -22.52 19.19 48.94
C LYS A 3 -22.13 19.55 47.51
N ASN A 4 -20.85 19.44 47.15
CA ASN A 4 -20.37 19.81 45.81
C ASN A 4 -20.45 18.66 44.78
N SER A 5 -20.43 17.39 45.20
CA SER A 5 -20.43 16.25 44.26
C SER A 5 -21.72 16.15 43.45
N PHE A 6 -22.88 16.40 44.07
CA PHE A 6 -24.18 16.38 43.39
C PHE A 6 -24.35 17.49 42.34
N LYS A 7 -23.72 18.66 42.55
CA LYS A 7 -23.76 19.78 41.62
C LYS A 7 -22.90 19.49 40.38
N TYR A 8 -21.72 18.90 40.57
CA TYR A 8 -20.88 18.45 39.46
C TYR A 8 -21.54 17.31 38.69
N LEU A 9 -22.15 16.32 39.37
CA LEU A 9 -22.84 15.20 38.71
C LEU A 9 -23.95 15.66 37.74
N LYS A 10 -24.73 16.68 38.13
CA LYS A 10 -25.81 17.24 37.29
C LYS A 10 -25.31 17.97 36.03
N ILE A 11 -24.06 18.43 36.02
CA ILE A 11 -23.45 19.14 34.88
C ILE A 11 -22.58 18.17 34.05
N THR A 12 -21.88 17.24 34.70
CA THR A 12 -21.03 16.27 34.02
C THR A 12 -21.84 15.23 33.26
N MET A 13 -22.99 14.79 33.78
CA MET A 13 -23.84 13.80 33.12
C MET A 13 -24.36 14.26 31.73
N PRO A 14 -24.99 15.45 31.57
CA PRO A 14 -25.40 15.92 30.25
C PRO A 14 -24.20 16.20 29.33
N PHE A 15 -23.04 16.61 29.87
CA PHE A 15 -21.84 16.81 29.08
C PHE A 15 -21.26 15.50 28.52
N ILE A 16 -21.23 14.44 29.34
CA ILE A 16 -20.82 13.09 28.90
C ILE A 16 -21.78 12.56 27.83
N LEU A 17 -23.09 12.76 28.00
CA LEU A 17 -24.10 12.37 27.01
C LEU A 17 -23.90 13.12 25.68
N LEU A 18 -23.66 14.43 25.73
CA LEU A 18 -23.37 15.25 24.56
C LEU A 18 -22.10 14.76 23.85
N LEU A 19 -21.00 14.55 24.58
CA LEU A 19 -19.76 14.03 24.01
C LEU A 19 -19.94 12.64 23.39
N THR A 20 -20.73 11.78 24.02
CA THR A 20 -21.05 10.44 23.49
C THR A 20 -21.83 10.53 22.19
N MET A 21 -22.84 11.41 22.13
CA MET A 21 -23.62 11.65 20.91
C MET A 21 -22.75 12.18 19.78
N ILE A 22 -21.86 13.15 20.09
CA ILE A 22 -20.89 13.70 19.13
C ILE A 22 -19.94 12.61 18.62
N ALA A 23 -19.42 11.76 19.51
CA ALA A 23 -18.53 10.66 19.14
C ALA A 23 -19.22 9.64 18.23
N ILE A 24 -20.49 9.29 18.51
CA ILE A 24 -21.30 8.39 17.67
C ILE A 24 -21.51 9.01 16.28
N PHE A 25 -21.85 10.29 16.21
CA PHE A 25 -22.03 11.01 14.95
C PHE A 25 -20.76 11.00 14.11
N PHE A 26 -19.62 11.37 14.69
CA PHE A 26 -18.33 11.34 14.01
C PHE A 26 -17.93 9.94 13.56
N TYR A 27 -18.17 8.92 14.38
CA TYR A 27 -17.88 7.53 14.01
C TYR A 27 -18.73 7.07 12.83
N HIS A 28 -20.02 7.44 12.80
CA HIS A 28 -20.90 7.10 11.69
C HIS A 28 -20.46 7.79 10.39
N ASN A 29 -20.12 9.07 10.45
CA ASN A 29 -19.59 9.80 9.29
C ASN A 29 -18.24 9.23 8.82
N ALA A 30 -17.34 8.85 9.74
CA ALA A 30 -16.09 8.18 9.41
C ALA A 30 -16.36 6.87 8.64
N GLN A 31 -17.28 6.05 9.14
CA GLN A 31 -17.66 4.79 8.50
C GLN A 31 -18.16 5.01 7.08
N GLU A 32 -19.07 5.96 6.85
CA GLU A 32 -19.61 6.24 5.52
C GLU A 32 -18.55 6.84 4.57
N ASN A 33 -17.69 7.73 5.06
CA ASN A 33 -16.58 8.28 4.27
C ASN A 33 -15.57 7.21 3.85
N ILE A 34 -15.18 6.32 4.76
CA ILE A 34 -14.25 5.23 4.44
C ILE A 34 -14.92 4.24 3.48
N LYS A 35 -16.17 3.83 3.71
CA LYS A 35 -16.88 2.95 2.76
C LYS A 35 -16.99 3.58 1.38
N GLY A 36 -17.33 4.88 1.32
CA GLY A 36 -17.39 5.67 0.10
C GLY A 36 -16.05 5.64 -0.64
N PHE A 37 -14.96 5.96 0.04
CA PHE A 37 -13.59 5.94 -0.52
C PHE A 37 -13.25 4.63 -1.22
N TYR A 38 -13.56 3.49 -0.59
CA TYR A 38 -13.32 2.16 -1.14
C TYR A 38 -14.25 1.86 -2.32
N LYS A 39 -15.54 2.14 -2.16
CA LYS A 39 -16.55 1.84 -3.19
C LYS A 39 -16.27 2.57 -4.50
N THR A 40 -15.88 3.85 -4.44
CA THR A 40 -15.63 4.69 -5.63
C THR A 40 -14.33 4.33 -6.34
N ARG A 41 -13.43 3.63 -5.65
CA ARG A 41 -12.21 3.03 -6.21
C ARG A 41 -12.39 1.58 -6.68
N GLY A 42 -13.63 1.08 -6.71
CA GLY A 42 -13.95 -0.26 -7.22
C GLY A 42 -13.62 -1.40 -6.26
N PHE A 43 -13.43 -1.13 -4.98
CA PHE A 43 -13.37 -2.16 -3.94
C PHE A 43 -14.78 -2.69 -3.64
N GLN A 44 -14.94 -4.00 -3.67
CA GLN A 44 -16.23 -4.68 -3.50
C GLN A 44 -16.35 -5.41 -2.14
N GLY A 45 -15.26 -5.46 -1.38
CA GLY A 45 -15.19 -6.13 -0.09
C GLY A 45 -15.79 -5.32 1.05
N LYS A 46 -15.89 -5.98 2.21
CA LYS A 46 -16.34 -5.38 3.46
C LYS A 46 -15.21 -4.55 4.05
N VAL A 47 -15.53 -3.33 4.45
CA VAL A 47 -14.63 -2.40 5.13
C VAL A 47 -14.97 -2.36 6.61
N GLN A 48 -13.99 -2.54 7.49
CA GLN A 48 -14.19 -2.44 8.93
C GLN A 48 -13.09 -1.59 9.58
N ILE A 49 -13.49 -0.55 10.30
CA ILE A 49 -12.58 0.18 11.19
C ILE A 49 -12.24 -0.71 12.39
N VAL A 50 -10.95 -0.99 12.60
CA VAL A 50 -10.42 -1.82 13.69
C VAL A 50 -9.62 -1.02 14.71
N GLY A 51 -9.32 0.25 14.42
CA GLY A 51 -8.62 1.13 15.34
C GLY A 51 -8.58 2.56 14.82
N ILE A 52 -8.26 3.48 15.72
CA ILE A 52 -8.09 4.90 15.42
C ILE A 52 -6.79 5.36 16.08
N GLY A 53 -5.95 6.05 15.33
CA GLY A 53 -4.71 6.68 15.76
C GLY A 53 -4.68 8.14 15.36
N TRP A 54 -3.62 8.83 15.76
CA TRP A 54 -3.36 10.23 15.44
C TRP A 54 -2.02 10.35 14.75
N ALA A 55 -1.94 11.18 13.72
CA ALA A 55 -0.67 11.56 13.13
C ALA A 55 -0.68 13.01 12.68
N ASP A 56 0.47 13.64 12.90
CA ASP A 56 0.76 14.96 12.36
C ASP A 56 1.47 14.76 11.03
N LYS A 57 0.93 15.37 9.97
CA LYS A 57 1.58 15.38 8.66
C LYS A 57 1.95 16.80 8.32
N ILE A 58 3.25 17.02 8.20
CA ILE A 58 3.81 18.28 7.70
C ILE A 58 3.57 18.31 6.19
N THR A 59 2.80 19.28 5.73
CA THR A 59 2.63 19.53 4.29
C THR A 59 3.61 20.60 3.83
N TYR A 60 4.48 20.23 2.90
CA TYR A 60 5.39 21.17 2.25
C TYR A 60 4.72 21.74 1.00
N ARG A 61 4.62 23.06 0.89
CA ARG A 61 4.21 23.75 -0.34
C ARG A 61 5.32 24.73 -0.72
N MET A 62 5.89 24.56 -1.92
CA MET A 62 6.97 25.43 -2.43
C MET A 62 8.18 25.58 -1.47
N ASN A 63 8.61 24.49 -0.84
CA ASN A 63 9.75 24.46 0.10
C ASN A 63 9.59 25.32 1.37
N GLU A 64 8.38 25.81 1.66
CA GLU A 64 8.04 26.46 2.93
C GLU A 64 7.09 25.55 3.72
N GLU A 65 7.35 25.42 5.02
CA GLU A 65 6.58 24.59 5.94
C GLU A 65 5.26 25.30 6.26
N ASN A 66 4.18 24.89 5.61
CA ASN A 66 2.99 25.73 5.42
C ASN A 66 1.76 25.20 6.17
N ASP A 67 1.98 24.62 7.35
CA ASP A 67 1.01 24.17 8.38
C ASP A 67 1.10 22.67 8.72
N VAL A 68 1.09 22.39 10.03
CA VAL A 68 0.90 21.03 10.56
C VAL A 68 -0.58 20.69 10.40
N LYS A 69 -0.89 19.73 9.52
CA LYS A 69 -2.24 19.20 9.40
C LYS A 69 -2.38 17.99 10.32
N HIS A 70 -3.41 18.03 11.16
CA HIS A 70 -3.75 16.93 12.07
C HIS A 70 -4.67 15.94 11.38
N TYR A 71 -4.25 14.69 11.31
CA TYR A 71 -5.02 13.60 10.72
C TYR A 71 -5.40 12.57 11.78
N LEU A 72 -6.64 12.09 11.68
CA LEU A 72 -7.05 10.86 12.33
C LEU A 72 -6.70 9.70 11.41
N ILE A 73 -5.85 8.80 11.88
CA ILE A 73 -5.52 7.56 11.15
C ILE A 73 -6.55 6.50 11.51
N PHE A 74 -7.32 6.07 10.53
CA PHE A 74 -8.21 4.93 10.69
C PHE A 74 -7.49 3.66 10.27
N HIS A 75 -7.33 2.73 11.21
CA HIS A 75 -6.87 1.38 10.91
C HIS A 75 -8.04 0.58 10.39
N ILE A 76 -7.89 0.03 9.19
CA ILE A 76 -8.97 -0.64 8.47
C ILE A 76 -8.59 -2.08 8.21
N ASP A 77 -9.53 -2.99 8.48
CA ASP A 77 -9.50 -4.37 8.00
C ASP A 77 -10.46 -4.48 6.82
N TYR A 78 -9.90 -4.55 5.61
CA TYR A 78 -10.64 -4.83 4.40
C TYR A 78 -10.74 -6.33 4.17
N GLN A 79 -11.95 -6.81 3.87
CA GLN A 79 -12.26 -8.22 3.74
C GLN A 79 -12.91 -8.51 2.38
N GLU A 80 -12.31 -9.39 1.58
CA GLU A 80 -12.87 -9.84 0.30
C GLU A 80 -12.72 -11.35 0.17
N THR A 81 -13.71 -12.01 -0.43
CA THR A 81 -13.64 -13.44 -0.73
C THR A 81 -13.02 -13.61 -2.12
N ILE A 82 -11.84 -14.22 -2.18
CA ILE A 82 -11.14 -14.52 -3.42
C ILE A 82 -10.88 -16.02 -3.47
N ASN A 83 -11.30 -16.66 -4.57
CA ASN A 83 -11.13 -18.11 -4.77
C ASN A 83 -11.62 -18.92 -3.55
N ASN A 84 -12.85 -18.63 -3.10
CA ASN A 84 -13.52 -19.22 -1.94
C ASN A 84 -12.78 -19.08 -0.60
N LYS A 85 -11.81 -18.17 -0.51
CA LYS A 85 -11.08 -17.86 0.72
C LYS A 85 -11.29 -16.42 1.12
N LYS A 86 -11.62 -16.19 2.38
CA LYS A 86 -11.71 -14.85 2.94
C LYS A 86 -10.30 -14.28 3.13
N VAL A 87 -10.05 -13.15 2.50
CA VAL A 87 -8.76 -12.46 2.53
C VAL A 87 -8.93 -11.15 3.29
N HIS A 88 -7.97 -10.88 4.17
CA HIS A 88 -7.88 -9.66 4.96
C HIS A 88 -6.71 -8.80 4.49
N VAL A 89 -6.95 -7.53 4.21
CA VAL A 89 -5.93 -6.51 3.92
C VAL A 89 -6.04 -5.45 5.00
N LYS A 90 -4.99 -5.35 5.83
CA LYS A 90 -4.89 -4.31 6.84
C LYS A 90 -4.31 -3.08 6.16
N THR A 91 -5.01 -1.96 6.26
CA THR A 91 -4.59 -0.69 5.69
C THR A 91 -4.79 0.44 6.69
N GLN A 92 -4.28 1.61 6.35
CA GLN A 92 -4.50 2.83 7.10
C GLN A 92 -5.06 3.89 6.18
N LEU A 93 -6.05 4.65 6.66
CA LEU A 93 -6.59 5.79 5.95
C LEU A 93 -6.55 7.01 6.87
N PRO A 94 -5.63 7.97 6.65
CA PRO A 94 -5.73 9.26 7.28
C PRO A 94 -6.97 10.00 6.74
N LEU A 95 -7.78 10.53 7.65
CA LEU A 95 -8.88 11.45 7.33
C LEU A 95 -8.65 12.77 8.06
N HIS A 96 -8.93 13.87 7.37
CA HIS A 96 -8.91 15.17 8.01
C HIS A 96 -10.13 15.29 8.94
N ILE A 97 -10.00 15.97 10.08
CA ILE A 97 -11.11 16.13 11.03
C ILE A 97 -12.33 16.77 10.36
N GLN A 98 -12.11 17.70 9.41
CA GLN A 98 -13.19 18.32 8.64
C GLN A 98 -13.97 17.32 7.78
N ASP A 99 -13.31 16.28 7.25
CA ASP A 99 -14.00 15.23 6.48
C ASP A 99 -14.97 14.43 7.36
N LEU A 100 -14.80 14.44 8.69
CA LEU A 100 -15.70 13.79 9.63
C LEU A 100 -16.96 14.61 9.95
N LEU A 101 -16.94 15.92 9.64
CA LEU A 101 -18.09 16.81 9.85
C LEU A 101 -19.15 16.65 8.75
N TYR A 102 -18.74 16.21 7.55
CA TYR A 102 -19.63 16.07 6.41
C TYR A 102 -19.82 14.59 6.03
N PRO A 103 -21.06 14.15 5.71
CA PRO A 103 -21.28 12.82 5.16
C PRO A 103 -20.58 12.67 3.80
N TYR A 104 -20.27 11.44 3.41
CA TYR A 104 -19.66 11.17 2.12
C TYR A 104 -20.57 11.60 0.97
N ILE A 105 -20.21 12.70 0.30
CA ILE A 105 -20.80 13.06 -0.99
C ILE A 105 -19.85 12.53 -2.06
N ALA A 106 -20.33 11.55 -2.83
CA ALA A 106 -19.68 11.16 -4.08
C ALA A 106 -19.69 12.40 -4.98
N SER A 107 -18.51 12.87 -5.40
CA SER A 107 -18.48 14.00 -6.34
C SER A 107 -19.18 13.56 -7.63
N PRO A 108 -20.08 14.38 -8.21
CA PRO A 108 -20.75 14.08 -9.48
C PRO A 108 -19.78 13.79 -10.65
N THR A 109 -18.49 14.07 -10.48
CA THR A 109 -17.39 13.89 -11.45
C THR A 109 -16.44 12.73 -11.08
N GLU A 110 -16.92 11.70 -10.38
CA GLU A 110 -16.15 10.45 -10.23
C GLU A 110 -16.11 9.59 -11.51
N SER A 111 -16.95 9.90 -12.49
CA SER A 111 -16.71 9.52 -13.88
C SER A 111 -15.93 10.64 -14.56
N ASP A 112 -14.86 10.24 -15.23
CA ASP A 112 -14.09 11.00 -16.20
C ASP A 112 -12.98 11.89 -15.62
N SER A 113 -11.77 11.42 -15.92
CA SER A 113 -10.57 12.21 -16.23
C SER A 113 -10.55 13.64 -15.71
N ASP A 114 -9.72 13.91 -14.69
CA ASP A 114 -8.88 15.09 -14.76
C ASP A 114 -7.71 15.02 -13.78
N SER A 115 -6.52 15.17 -14.35
CA SER A 115 -5.22 15.32 -13.69
C SER A 115 -5.09 16.60 -12.86
N ASN A 116 -6.15 17.42 -12.76
CA ASN A 116 -6.17 18.68 -12.01
C ASN A 116 -6.55 18.54 -10.52
N ARG A 117 -6.69 17.31 -10.00
CA ARG A 117 -7.10 17.03 -8.60
C ARG A 117 -6.11 17.43 -7.51
N GLN A 118 -4.93 17.95 -7.83
CA GLN A 118 -3.99 18.45 -6.80
C GLN A 118 -4.37 19.82 -6.22
N ASN A 119 -5.31 20.55 -6.82
CA ASN A 119 -5.62 21.94 -6.45
C ASN A 119 -7.03 22.19 -5.88
N SER A 120 -7.88 21.17 -5.67
CA SER A 120 -9.11 21.39 -4.91
C SER A 120 -8.80 21.26 -3.42
N GLU A 121 -8.86 22.39 -2.71
CA GLU A 121 -8.79 22.51 -1.24
C GLU A 121 -9.82 21.68 -0.47
N TYR A 122 -10.64 20.88 -1.16
CA TYR A 122 -11.65 19.98 -0.62
C TYR A 122 -11.26 18.53 -0.93
N LYS A 123 -11.07 17.73 0.14
CA LYS A 123 -10.62 16.33 0.17
C LYS A 123 -9.17 16.10 -0.25
N ILE A 124 -8.23 16.44 0.64
CA ILE A 124 -6.92 15.76 0.67
C ILE A 124 -7.15 14.38 1.26
N LEU A 125 -7.70 13.49 0.43
CA LEU A 125 -7.56 12.06 0.67
C LEU A 125 -6.06 11.73 0.64
N PRO A 126 -5.60 10.72 1.41
CA PRO A 126 -4.22 10.24 1.33
C PRO A 126 -3.83 10.06 -0.12
N ASP A 127 -2.55 10.29 -0.39
CA ASP A 127 -1.96 9.96 -1.67
C ASP A 127 -2.40 8.55 -2.08
N ASP A 128 -3.21 8.46 -3.14
CA ASP A 128 -3.82 7.20 -3.58
C ASP A 128 -2.77 6.09 -3.69
N ARG A 129 -1.51 6.46 -3.97
CA ARG A 129 -0.34 5.57 -4.09
C ARG A 129 -0.07 4.71 -2.85
N GLU A 130 -0.15 5.27 -1.65
CA GLU A 130 0.25 4.57 -0.41
C GLU A 130 -0.70 3.41 -0.06
N TYR A 131 -1.93 3.51 -0.53
CA TYR A 131 -3.02 2.62 -0.18
C TYR A 131 -3.09 1.36 -1.06
N TRP A 132 -2.72 1.45 -2.34
CA TRP A 132 -2.79 0.33 -3.29
C TRP A 132 -1.72 -0.74 -3.06
N ASP A 133 -0.58 -0.34 -2.50
CA ASP A 133 0.57 -1.20 -2.26
C ASP A 133 0.25 -2.44 -1.42
N ASP A 134 -0.55 -2.27 -0.36
CA ASP A 134 -0.95 -3.36 0.52
C ASP A 134 -1.81 -4.39 -0.20
N PHE A 135 -2.68 -3.95 -1.13
CA PHE A 135 -3.49 -4.83 -1.94
C PHE A 135 -2.66 -5.62 -2.94
N VAL A 136 -1.71 -4.97 -3.62
CA VAL A 136 -0.79 -5.62 -4.54
C VAL A 136 0.08 -6.65 -3.80
N LYS A 137 0.71 -6.26 -2.68
CA LYS A 137 1.52 -7.17 -1.86
C LYS A 137 0.70 -8.35 -1.37
N LYS A 138 -0.54 -8.11 -0.91
CA LYS A 138 -1.43 -9.18 -0.49
C LYS A 138 -1.76 -10.12 -1.63
N SER A 139 -2.15 -9.59 -2.79
CA SER A 139 -2.60 -10.39 -3.93
C SER A 139 -1.48 -11.29 -4.48
N ILE A 140 -0.25 -10.77 -4.55
CA ILE A 140 0.95 -11.53 -4.89
C ILE A 140 1.13 -12.72 -3.94
N LYS A 141 1.00 -12.46 -2.64
CA LYS A 141 1.20 -13.48 -1.59
C LYS A 141 0.16 -14.61 -1.61
N ILE A 142 -1.11 -14.29 -1.92
CA ILE A 142 -2.20 -15.27 -1.85
C ILE A 142 -2.38 -16.09 -3.13
N ASN A 143 -1.93 -15.59 -4.29
CA ASN A 143 -2.10 -16.31 -5.56
C ASN A 143 -1.10 -17.47 -5.70
N PRO A 144 -1.56 -18.73 -5.86
CA PRO A 144 -0.68 -19.89 -6.07
C PRO A 144 0.20 -19.81 -7.33
N ARG A 145 -0.29 -19.18 -8.41
CA ARG A 145 0.49 -18.96 -9.65
C ARG A 145 1.71 -18.09 -9.36
N ASN A 146 1.52 -17.04 -8.56
CA ASN A 146 2.59 -16.12 -8.16
C ASN A 146 3.61 -16.81 -7.25
N LYS A 147 3.18 -17.69 -6.36
CA LYS A 147 4.10 -18.54 -5.56
C LYS A 147 4.96 -19.44 -6.44
N LYS A 148 4.37 -20.07 -7.47
CA LYS A 148 5.11 -20.90 -8.42
C LYS A 148 6.12 -20.06 -9.22
N PHE A 149 5.73 -18.89 -9.67
CA PHE A 149 6.59 -17.94 -10.39
C PHE A 149 7.79 -17.50 -9.54
N ILE A 150 7.55 -17.02 -8.31
CA ILE A 150 8.61 -16.60 -7.38
C ILE A 150 9.54 -17.76 -7.03
N SER A 151 9.00 -18.97 -6.79
CA SER A 151 9.80 -20.18 -6.54
C SER A 151 10.70 -20.54 -7.72
N GLY A 152 10.21 -20.34 -8.96
CA GLY A 152 11.01 -20.49 -10.18
C GLY A 152 12.23 -19.56 -10.19
N ILE A 153 12.02 -18.27 -9.88
CA ILE A 153 13.11 -17.28 -9.76
C ILE A 153 14.09 -17.71 -8.66
N SER A 154 13.59 -18.04 -7.46
CA SER A 154 14.45 -18.50 -6.36
C SER A 154 15.28 -19.73 -6.73
N LYS A 155 14.71 -20.67 -7.50
CA LYS A 155 15.41 -21.87 -7.97
C LYS A 155 16.53 -21.51 -8.97
N ALA A 156 16.26 -20.60 -9.91
CA ALA A 156 17.27 -20.12 -10.85
C ALA A 156 18.43 -19.43 -10.12
N LEU A 157 18.14 -18.51 -9.21
CA LEU A 157 19.17 -17.78 -8.44
C LEU A 157 20.03 -18.73 -7.56
N ARG A 158 19.47 -19.85 -7.10
CA ARG A 158 20.20 -20.85 -6.31
C ARG A 158 21.30 -21.59 -7.07
N SER A 159 21.39 -21.45 -8.39
CA SER A 159 22.52 -21.99 -9.16
C SER A 159 23.84 -21.32 -8.83
N GLU A 160 23.80 -20.11 -8.26
CA GLU A 160 24.99 -19.36 -7.85
C GLU A 160 25.20 -19.41 -6.34
N ASN A 161 26.42 -19.75 -5.93
CA ASN A 161 26.76 -19.98 -4.53
C ASN A 161 26.48 -18.75 -3.64
N ASN A 162 26.74 -17.54 -4.14
CA ASN A 162 26.51 -16.31 -3.39
C ASN A 162 25.02 -15.94 -3.26
N LEU A 163 24.15 -16.53 -4.08
CA LEU A 163 22.70 -16.27 -4.09
C LEU A 163 21.88 -17.45 -3.54
N LYS A 164 22.53 -18.54 -3.11
CA LYS A 164 21.89 -19.79 -2.67
C LYS A 164 20.82 -19.61 -1.59
N ASN A 165 21.02 -18.67 -0.67
CA ASN A 165 20.13 -18.44 0.47
C ASN A 165 19.30 -17.16 0.32
N ILE A 166 19.21 -16.59 -0.88
CA ILE A 166 18.53 -15.32 -1.09
C ILE A 166 17.01 -15.47 -0.99
N ILE A 167 16.39 -14.47 -0.36
CA ILE A 167 14.94 -14.31 -0.27
C ILE A 167 14.50 -13.43 -1.43
N VAL A 168 13.58 -13.95 -2.24
CA VAL A 168 12.98 -13.24 -3.38
C VAL A 168 11.62 -12.70 -2.97
N GLN A 169 11.43 -11.40 -3.15
CA GLN A 169 10.16 -10.71 -2.98
C GLN A 169 9.85 -9.92 -4.26
N ILE A 170 8.57 -9.75 -4.57
CA ILE A 170 8.14 -8.87 -5.65
C ILE A 170 7.37 -7.72 -5.01
N GLU A 171 7.81 -6.49 -5.29
CA GLU A 171 7.28 -5.28 -4.67
C GLU A 171 6.92 -4.23 -5.73
N PRO A 172 5.91 -3.38 -5.45
CA PRO A 172 5.65 -2.18 -6.24
C PRO A 172 6.87 -1.29 -6.33
N VAL A 173 7.09 -0.65 -7.49
CA VAL A 173 8.12 0.39 -7.60
C VAL A 173 7.59 1.65 -6.91
N PRO A 174 8.34 2.24 -5.95
CA PRO A 174 7.95 3.49 -5.30
C PRO A 174 7.61 4.57 -6.33
N ASP A 175 6.63 5.41 -6.02
CA ASP A 175 6.17 6.54 -6.85
C ASP A 175 5.63 6.18 -8.24
N THR A 176 5.56 4.89 -8.60
CA THR A 176 4.90 4.45 -9.83
C THR A 176 3.44 4.10 -9.57
N THR A 177 2.56 4.59 -10.44
CA THR A 177 1.15 4.19 -10.36
C THR A 177 0.96 2.87 -11.09
N LEU A 178 0.61 1.80 -10.36
CA LEU A 178 -0.06 0.63 -10.95
C LEU A 178 -1.45 0.99 -11.50
N TYR A 179 -2.01 2.12 -11.05
CA TYR A 179 -3.29 2.67 -11.50
C TYR A 179 -3.36 2.86 -13.02
N SER A 180 -2.31 3.43 -13.64
CA SER A 180 -2.24 3.64 -15.10
C SER A 180 -2.19 2.34 -15.90
N TYR A 181 -1.82 1.22 -15.27
CA TYR A 181 -1.70 -0.08 -15.92
C TYR A 181 -3.05 -0.83 -16.00
N LYS A 182 -4.08 -0.40 -15.26
CA LYS A 182 -5.40 -1.03 -15.26
C LYS A 182 -6.51 0.01 -15.42
N LYS A 183 -6.63 0.57 -16.61
CA LYS A 183 -7.82 1.35 -17.00
C LYS A 183 -9.05 0.48 -17.32
N GLU A 184 -8.87 -0.83 -17.52
CA GLU A 184 -9.93 -1.70 -18.04
C GLU A 184 -10.47 -2.78 -17.07
N HIS A 185 -9.92 -2.90 -15.86
CA HIS A 185 -10.34 -3.96 -14.94
C HIS A 185 -10.74 -3.41 -13.58
N SER A 186 -12.01 -3.05 -13.49
CA SER A 186 -12.81 -3.11 -12.26
C SER A 186 -12.48 -4.39 -11.48
N LYS A 187 -11.80 -4.23 -10.33
CA LYS A 187 -11.91 -4.99 -9.06
C LYS A 187 -10.61 -4.90 -8.28
N ALA A 188 -10.65 -4.26 -7.12
CA ALA A 188 -9.48 -3.72 -6.48
C ALA A 188 -8.59 -4.72 -5.67
N LEU A 189 -9.03 -5.96 -5.36
CA LEU A 189 -8.12 -7.05 -4.94
C LEU A 189 -8.19 -8.25 -5.88
N GLY A 190 -9.39 -8.62 -6.36
CA GLY A 190 -9.55 -9.63 -7.42
C GLY A 190 -8.80 -9.27 -8.72
N GLY A 191 -8.74 -8.00 -9.09
CA GLY A 191 -7.95 -7.53 -10.23
C GLY A 191 -6.45 -7.72 -10.00
N TYR A 192 -5.92 -7.42 -8.82
CA TYR A 192 -4.52 -7.77 -8.52
C TYR A 192 -4.34 -9.25 -8.18
N TYR A 193 -5.39 -10.05 -8.06
CA TYR A 193 -5.22 -11.49 -7.95
C TYR A 193 -4.82 -12.05 -9.32
N ASP A 194 -5.49 -11.62 -10.39
CA ASP A 194 -5.30 -12.19 -11.73
C ASP A 194 -4.27 -11.46 -12.61
N PHE A 195 -3.63 -10.38 -12.13
CA PHE A 195 -2.65 -9.67 -12.95
C PHE A 195 -1.40 -10.51 -13.25
N SER A 196 -0.84 -10.28 -14.43
CA SER A 196 0.40 -10.91 -14.88
C SER A 196 1.60 -10.24 -14.22
N LEU A 197 2.31 -10.99 -13.37
CA LEU A 197 3.58 -10.53 -12.79
C LEU A 197 4.63 -10.26 -13.86
N LYS A 198 4.71 -11.11 -14.89
CA LYS A 198 5.68 -10.98 -15.98
C LYS A 198 5.52 -9.63 -16.69
N ASP A 199 4.28 -9.30 -17.06
CA ASP A 199 4.02 -8.05 -17.78
C ASP A 199 4.23 -6.82 -16.86
N ALA A 200 3.85 -6.92 -15.59
CA ALA A 200 4.05 -5.83 -14.63
C ALA A 200 5.54 -5.56 -14.32
N LEU A 201 6.37 -6.60 -14.27
CA LEU A 201 7.82 -6.49 -14.13
C LEU A 201 8.45 -5.87 -15.38
N ARG A 202 8.10 -6.36 -16.57
CA ARG A 202 8.57 -5.83 -17.86
C ARG A 202 8.22 -4.34 -18.05
N ASN A 203 7.03 -3.94 -17.61
CA ASN A 203 6.57 -2.55 -17.67
C ASN A 203 7.03 -1.68 -16.48
N LYS A 204 8.01 -2.14 -15.69
CA LYS A 204 8.62 -1.40 -14.56
C LYS A 204 7.60 -0.93 -13.51
N LYS A 205 6.51 -1.68 -13.33
CA LYS A 205 5.49 -1.44 -12.29
C LYS A 205 5.79 -2.23 -11.01
N LEU A 206 6.51 -3.33 -11.15
CA LEU A 206 7.03 -4.13 -10.05
C LEU A 206 8.55 -4.27 -10.16
N THR A 207 9.20 -4.53 -9.04
CA THR A 207 10.62 -4.93 -8.96
C THR A 207 10.75 -6.28 -8.25
N ILE A 208 11.86 -6.96 -8.53
CA ILE A 208 12.28 -8.16 -7.81
C ILE A 208 13.28 -7.72 -6.74
N ARG A 209 12.83 -7.75 -5.49
CA ARG A 209 13.65 -7.44 -4.34
C ARG A 209 14.33 -8.69 -3.83
N LEU A 210 15.64 -8.59 -3.68
CA LEU A 210 16.52 -9.63 -3.21
C LEU A 210 17.07 -9.22 -1.84
N SER A 211 17.00 -10.15 -0.88
CA SER A 211 17.50 -9.90 0.47
C SER A 211 18.09 -11.16 1.08
N PHE A 212 19.06 -10.95 1.96
CA PHE A 212 19.68 -12.00 2.73
C PHE A 212 18.93 -12.21 4.05
N PRO A 213 18.78 -13.45 4.54
CA PRO A 213 18.32 -13.71 5.90
C PRO A 213 19.14 -12.89 6.91
N SER A 214 18.50 -12.36 7.95
CA SER A 214 19.17 -11.55 8.97
C SER A 214 20.45 -12.23 9.49
N GLY A 215 21.58 -11.51 9.43
CA GLY A 215 22.88 -12.00 9.89
C GLY A 215 23.70 -12.81 8.89
N SER A 216 23.24 -13.00 7.64
CA SER A 216 23.87 -13.97 6.72
C SER A 216 25.00 -13.47 5.81
N THR A 217 25.31 -12.17 5.72
CA THR A 217 26.47 -11.69 4.95
C THR A 217 27.07 -10.37 5.45
N SER A 218 28.40 -10.35 5.65
CA SER A 218 29.23 -9.14 5.74
C SER A 218 29.90 -8.78 4.40
N LYS A 219 29.86 -9.70 3.43
CA LYS A 219 30.54 -9.60 2.15
C LYS A 219 29.66 -8.91 1.13
N GLU A 220 30.22 -7.89 0.48
CA GLU A 220 29.60 -7.21 -0.66
C GLU A 220 29.49 -8.18 -1.85
N ILE A 221 28.32 -8.20 -2.47
CA ILE A 221 28.00 -9.04 -3.62
C ILE A 221 27.81 -8.16 -4.84
N ASP A 222 28.60 -8.44 -5.87
CA ASP A 222 28.39 -7.90 -7.20
C ASP A 222 27.19 -8.59 -7.85
N LEU A 223 26.01 -7.96 -7.73
CA LEU A 223 24.76 -8.51 -8.26
C LEU A 223 24.83 -8.71 -9.79
N HIS A 224 25.50 -7.80 -10.51
CA HIS A 224 25.61 -7.85 -11.96
C HIS A 224 26.29 -9.15 -12.39
N SER A 225 27.52 -9.38 -11.91
CA SER A 225 28.27 -10.59 -12.25
C SER A 225 27.53 -11.87 -11.82
N GLN A 226 26.87 -11.88 -10.65
CA GLN A 226 26.10 -13.06 -10.24
C GLN A 226 24.93 -13.36 -11.19
N LEU A 227 24.16 -12.34 -11.59
CA LEU A 227 23.03 -12.53 -12.49
C LEU A 227 23.46 -12.97 -13.89
N GLU A 228 24.61 -12.50 -14.40
CA GLU A 228 25.17 -13.00 -15.67
C GLU A 228 25.42 -14.51 -15.63
N GLN A 229 25.95 -15.02 -14.51
CA GLN A 229 26.21 -16.46 -14.37
C GLN A 229 24.91 -17.27 -14.27
N VAL A 230 23.88 -16.73 -13.61
CA VAL A 230 22.53 -17.34 -13.59
C VAL A 230 21.97 -17.42 -15.01
N LEU A 231 22.03 -16.32 -15.77
CA LEU A 231 21.47 -16.20 -17.12
C LEU A 231 22.10 -17.17 -18.14
N LYS A 232 23.34 -17.62 -17.91
CA LYS A 232 24.00 -18.66 -18.73
C LYS A 232 23.38 -20.06 -18.55
N LYS A 233 22.71 -20.31 -17.42
CA LYS A 233 22.21 -21.63 -17.00
C LYS A 233 20.69 -21.70 -16.92
N SER A 234 20.03 -20.56 -16.83
CA SER A 234 18.59 -20.47 -16.56
C SER A 234 18.05 -19.14 -17.08
N GLU A 235 16.74 -19.12 -17.34
CA GLU A 235 16.04 -17.87 -17.69
C GLU A 235 15.57 -17.14 -16.44
N LEU A 236 15.63 -15.82 -16.50
CA LEU A 236 15.05 -14.93 -15.50
C LEU A 236 14.04 -13.99 -16.17
N PRO A 237 12.93 -13.64 -15.50
CA PRO A 237 11.97 -12.68 -16.05
C PRO A 237 12.60 -11.29 -16.21
N ASP A 238 12.17 -10.58 -17.25
CA ASP A 238 12.52 -9.17 -17.44
C ASP A 238 12.07 -8.33 -16.24
N GLY A 239 12.85 -7.30 -15.93
CA GLY A 239 12.56 -6.35 -14.87
C GLY A 239 13.78 -5.93 -14.06
N TRP A 240 13.53 -5.12 -13.04
CA TRP A 240 14.54 -4.63 -12.12
C TRP A 240 14.75 -5.61 -10.96
N TYR A 241 16.00 -6.01 -10.77
CA TYR A 241 16.48 -6.79 -9.63
C TYR A 241 17.23 -5.86 -8.67
N ILE A 242 16.75 -5.79 -7.43
CA ILE A 242 17.28 -4.87 -6.43
C ILE A 242 17.79 -5.70 -5.25
N LEU A 243 19.10 -5.69 -5.03
CA LEU A 243 19.71 -6.32 -3.87
C LEU A 243 19.96 -5.30 -2.75
N LYS A 244 19.28 -5.46 -1.62
CA LYS A 244 19.55 -4.68 -0.42
C LYS A 244 20.74 -5.27 0.32
N GLN A 245 21.83 -4.52 0.40
CA GLN A 245 23.03 -4.86 1.18
C GLN A 245 23.20 -3.91 2.36
N LYS A 246 24.21 -4.14 3.20
CA LYS A 246 24.53 -3.23 4.33
C LYS A 246 25.06 -1.87 3.89
N ASN A 247 25.63 -1.78 2.68
CA ASN A 247 26.13 -0.53 2.12
C ASN A 247 24.93 0.34 1.70
N ASP A 248 25.03 1.66 1.88
CA ASP A 248 23.92 2.62 1.78
C ASP A 248 23.26 2.73 0.38
N PHE A 249 23.79 2.04 -0.63
CA PHE A 249 23.22 2.03 -1.98
C PHE A 249 22.74 0.62 -2.38
N PRO A 250 21.47 0.46 -2.77
CA PRO A 250 20.99 -0.81 -3.34
C PRO A 250 21.73 -1.10 -4.65
N ASN A 251 22.15 -2.36 -4.83
CA ASN A 251 22.72 -2.80 -6.10
C ASN A 251 21.56 -3.17 -7.04
N GLU A 252 21.43 -2.46 -8.15
CA GLU A 252 20.30 -2.55 -9.07
C GLU A 252 20.76 -3.07 -10.44
N VAL A 253 20.07 -4.09 -10.95
CA VAL A 253 20.35 -4.66 -12.27
C VAL A 253 19.05 -4.79 -13.05
N HIS A 254 19.06 -4.37 -14.32
CA HIS A 254 17.92 -4.52 -15.21
C HIS A 254 18.15 -5.67 -16.18
N ILE A 255 17.22 -6.62 -16.20
CA ILE A 255 17.19 -7.72 -17.17
C ILE A 255 16.11 -7.42 -18.21
N ASP A 256 16.43 -7.59 -19.48
CA ASP A 256 15.51 -7.47 -20.61
C ASP A 256 15.91 -8.44 -21.72
N ASP A 257 14.95 -9.18 -22.25
CA ASP A 257 15.16 -10.25 -23.24
C ASP A 257 16.27 -11.24 -22.80
N ASN A 258 16.24 -11.62 -21.51
CA ASN A 258 17.20 -12.52 -20.87
C ASN A 258 18.67 -12.04 -20.93
N GLN A 259 18.90 -10.73 -21.07
CA GLN A 259 20.22 -10.10 -21.02
C GLN A 259 20.25 -8.97 -20.00
N ILE A 260 21.41 -8.72 -19.40
CA ILE A 260 21.59 -7.55 -18.54
C ILE A 260 21.77 -6.32 -19.42
N ARG A 261 20.97 -5.27 -19.18
CA ARG A 261 21.19 -3.96 -19.78
C ARG A 261 22.04 -3.11 -18.86
N SER A 262 23.17 -2.61 -19.37
CA SER A 262 23.88 -1.49 -18.76
C SER A 262 22.94 -0.29 -18.69
N LYS A 263 22.95 0.43 -17.56
CA LYS A 263 22.44 1.81 -17.50
C LYS A 263 23.21 2.69 -18.49
#